data_AF-M8C6Y7-F1
#
_entry.id   AF-M8C6Y7-F1
#
_cell.length_a   1.000
_cell.length_b   1.000
_cell.length_c   1.000
_cell.angle_alpha   90.00
_cell.angle_beta   90.00
_cell.angle_gamma   90.00
#
_symmetry.space_group_name_H-M   'P 1'
#
loop_
_entity.id
_entity.type
_entity.pdbx_description
1 polymer ?
#
loop_
_entity_poly.entity_id
_entity_poly.type
_entity_poly.pdbx_seq_one_letter_code
_entity_poly.pdbx_strand_id
1 'polypeptide(L)'
;MTDYPTPANFLQNLPAYPVKEMCKIIDSFPAGADVVEKAFAAASLYYNYTGDQKCFQVEGGDDPHGLSGWDWQACTEMVMPTTVSNESMFPPFNFSYEERSERCLASYGVRPRMHWITTEYGGHKIDKVLKRFGSNIIFSNGMRDPWSRGGVLKNISSSIIALVTEKGAHHLDFRSATKDDPDWVVEQRRQEVEIIHGWIDQYNKDIAQMVLKNISSSIIALVTEKGAHHLDFRSATKDDPDWVVEQRRQEVEIIHGWIDQYNKDIAQM
;
A
#
# COMPACT_ATOMS: atom_id res chain seq x y z
N MET A 1 -15.65 2.67 3.43
CA MET A 1 -14.53 3.54 3.01
C MET A 1 -14.57 4.90 3.70
N THR A 2 -15.64 5.68 3.57
CA THR A 2 -15.73 7.07 4.08
C THR A 2 -16.32 7.19 5.49
N ASP A 3 -16.11 6.22 6.39
CA ASP A 3 -16.63 6.26 7.77
C ASP A 3 -15.78 7.17 8.68
N TYR A 4 -15.65 8.44 8.29
CA TYR A 4 -14.78 9.41 8.93
C TYR A 4 -15.39 9.98 10.22
N PRO A 5 -14.56 10.36 11.21
CA PRO A 5 -15.04 10.94 12.47
C PRO A 5 -15.54 12.38 12.34
N THR A 6 -15.31 13.02 11.19
CA THR A 6 -15.67 14.40 10.89
C THR A 6 -16.45 14.44 9.56
N PRO A 7 -17.25 15.50 9.32
CA PRO A 7 -17.89 15.68 8.02
C PRO A 7 -16.87 15.72 6.89
N ALA A 8 -17.23 15.17 5.74
CA ALA A 8 -16.34 15.08 4.60
C ALA A 8 -17.09 15.19 3.27
N ASN A 9 -16.43 15.81 2.28
CA ASN A 9 -16.87 15.84 0.89
C ASN A 9 -15.78 15.23 0.02
N PHE A 10 -15.69 13.90 0.00
CA PHE A 10 -14.69 13.19 -0.83
C PHE A 10 -15.35 12.56 -2.06
N LEU A 11 -16.17 11.53 -1.83
CA LEU A 11 -17.01 10.93 -2.87
C LEU A 11 -18.39 11.59 -2.92
N GLN A 12 -18.92 11.92 -1.73
CA GLN A 12 -20.18 12.62 -1.52
C GLN A 12 -20.04 13.50 -0.28
N ASN A 13 -20.93 14.48 -0.14
CA ASN A 13 -21.12 15.22 1.11
C ASN A 13 -21.73 14.29 2.16
N LEU A 14 -20.98 13.98 3.21
CA LEU A 14 -21.40 13.07 4.27
C LEU A 14 -21.18 13.68 5.66
N PRO A 15 -22.06 13.36 6.63
CA PRO A 15 -21.85 13.73 8.03
C PRO A 15 -20.69 12.95 8.64
N ALA A 16 -20.30 13.33 9.86
CA ALA A 16 -19.43 12.50 10.69
C ALA A 16 -20.10 11.13 10.99
N TYR A 17 -19.29 10.07 10.96
CA TYR A 17 -19.70 8.68 11.20
C TYR A 17 -20.91 8.22 10.37
N PRO A 18 -20.86 8.34 9.03
CA PRO A 18 -22.01 8.08 8.18
C PRO A 18 -22.58 6.66 8.31
N VAL A 19 -21.76 5.64 8.61
CA VAL A 19 -22.26 4.28 8.82
C VAL A 19 -23.15 4.21 10.07
N LYS A 20 -22.74 4.87 11.16
CA LYS A 20 -23.51 4.94 12.39
C LYS A 20 -24.83 5.68 12.17
N GLU A 21 -24.81 6.78 11.42
CA GLU A 21 -26.04 7.53 11.11
C GLU A 21 -26.99 6.73 10.21
N MET A 22 -26.47 5.97 9.24
CA MET A 22 -27.30 5.04 8.44
C MET A 22 -27.97 3.97 9.31
N CYS A 23 -27.24 3.33 10.24
CA CYS A 23 -27.82 2.34 11.15
C CYS A 23 -28.91 2.97 12.04
N LYS A 24 -28.68 4.16 12.59
CA LYS A 24 -29.70 4.88 13.36
C LYS A 24 -30.97 5.15 12.56
N ILE A 25 -30.84 5.50 11.27
CA ILE A 25 -32.00 5.69 10.39
C ILE A 25 -32.78 4.38 10.29
N ILE A 26 -32.12 3.25 10.01
CA ILE A 26 -32.75 1.93 9.90
C ILE A 26 -33.46 1.54 11.21
N ASP A 27 -32.78 1.73 12.35
CA ASP A 27 -33.27 1.35 13.67
C ASP A 27 -34.43 2.23 14.16
N SER A 28 -34.62 3.42 13.59
CA SER A 28 -35.71 4.32 13.94
C SER A 28 -37.08 3.90 13.41
N PHE A 29 -37.12 2.98 12.43
CA PHE A 29 -38.37 2.49 11.86
C PHE A 29 -39.10 1.53 12.81
N PRO A 30 -40.46 1.55 12.83
CA PRO A 30 -41.23 0.64 13.67
C PRO A 30 -41.03 -0.83 13.26
N ALA A 31 -41.32 -1.73 14.21
CA ALA A 31 -41.34 -3.17 13.94
C ALA A 31 -42.36 -3.47 12.82
N GLY A 32 -41.94 -4.24 11.82
CA GLY A 32 -42.77 -4.58 10.66
C GLY A 32 -42.77 -3.55 9.52
N ALA A 33 -42.04 -2.44 9.64
CA ALA A 33 -41.83 -1.53 8.51
C ALA A 33 -41.13 -2.23 7.33
N ASP A 34 -41.47 -1.79 6.11
CA ASP A 34 -40.97 -2.38 4.87
C ASP A 34 -39.45 -2.27 4.76
N VAL A 35 -38.81 -3.36 4.32
CA VAL A 35 -37.34 -3.45 4.26
C VAL A 35 -36.78 -2.53 3.19
N VAL A 36 -37.50 -2.33 2.07
CA VAL A 36 -37.08 -1.43 0.99
C VAL A 36 -37.18 0.02 1.44
N GLU A 37 -38.22 0.38 2.19
CA GLU A 37 -38.34 1.72 2.80
C GLU A 37 -37.17 2.02 3.74
N LYS A 38 -36.80 1.06 4.62
CA LYS A 38 -35.63 1.20 5.50
C LYS A 38 -34.34 1.39 4.73
N ALA A 39 -34.12 0.55 3.71
CA ALA A 39 -32.92 0.62 2.88
C ALA A 39 -32.85 1.93 2.09
N PHE A 40 -33.98 2.39 1.54
CA PHE A 40 -34.07 3.66 0.83
C PHE A 40 -33.78 4.85 1.74
N ALA A 41 -34.34 4.88 2.95
CA ALA A 41 -34.07 5.94 3.92
C ALA A 41 -32.59 5.98 4.33
N ALA A 42 -31.97 4.82 4.56
CA ALA A 42 -30.54 4.75 4.86
C ALA A 42 -29.67 5.20 3.67
N ALA A 43 -29.99 4.73 2.47
CA ALA A 43 -29.29 5.10 1.23
C ALA A 43 -29.41 6.60 0.94
N SER A 44 -30.51 7.24 1.35
CA SER A 44 -30.72 8.69 1.22
C SER A 44 -29.65 9.50 1.95
N LEU A 45 -29.04 8.97 3.02
CA LEU A 45 -27.91 9.64 3.67
C LEU A 45 -26.69 9.77 2.73
N TYR A 46 -26.51 8.84 1.79
CA TYR A 46 -25.41 8.90 0.82
C TYR A 46 -25.81 9.63 -0.46
N TYR A 47 -26.96 9.29 -1.03
CA TYR A 47 -27.39 9.79 -2.34
C TYR A 47 -28.13 11.12 -2.29
N ASN A 48 -28.63 11.54 -1.13
CA ASN A 48 -29.45 12.75 -1.00
C ASN A 48 -29.25 13.47 0.34
N TYR A 49 -28.01 13.53 0.83
CA TYR A 49 -27.71 14.19 2.10
C TYR A 49 -28.13 15.67 2.11
N THR A 50 -28.03 16.36 0.96
CA THR A 50 -28.42 17.78 0.84
C THR A 50 -29.93 17.99 0.67
N GLY A 51 -30.68 16.94 0.30
CA GLY A 51 -32.13 17.01 0.08
C GLY A 51 -32.57 17.47 -1.32
N ASP A 52 -31.63 17.69 -2.25
CA ASP A 52 -31.91 18.25 -3.58
C ASP A 52 -32.34 17.21 -4.62
N GLN A 53 -32.21 15.92 -4.32
CA GLN A 53 -32.56 14.83 -5.24
C GLN A 53 -34.02 14.39 -5.09
N LYS A 54 -34.72 14.25 -6.23
CA LYS A 54 -36.10 13.74 -6.29
C LYS A 54 -36.17 12.21 -6.43
N CYS A 55 -35.13 11.60 -7.01
CA CYS A 55 -34.98 10.16 -7.18
C CYS A 55 -33.48 9.80 -7.29
N PHE A 56 -33.13 8.52 -7.14
CA PHE A 56 -31.75 8.05 -7.33
C PHE A 56 -31.58 7.50 -8.74
N GLN A 57 -30.64 8.06 -9.48
CA GLN A 57 -30.22 7.50 -10.75
C GLN A 57 -29.22 6.37 -10.48
N VAL A 58 -29.68 5.12 -10.60
CA VAL A 58 -28.88 3.93 -10.30
C VAL A 58 -28.02 3.50 -11.51
N GLU A 59 -28.41 3.87 -12.73
CA GLU A 59 -27.72 3.51 -13.97
C GLU A 59 -27.52 4.73 -14.90
N GLY A 60 -26.44 4.69 -15.69
CA GLY A 60 -26.15 5.68 -16.73
C GLY A 60 -25.93 7.10 -16.21
N GLY A 61 -25.52 7.24 -14.94
CA GLY A 61 -25.16 8.52 -14.35
C GLY A 61 -23.83 9.05 -14.88
N ASP A 62 -23.54 10.31 -14.57
CA ASP A 62 -22.25 10.92 -14.86
C ASP A 62 -21.12 10.15 -14.16
N ASP A 63 -19.92 10.21 -14.76
CA ASP A 63 -18.67 9.73 -14.14
C ASP A 63 -17.87 10.94 -13.61
N PRO A 64 -18.28 11.55 -12.47
CA PRO A 64 -17.62 12.74 -11.94
C PRO A 64 -16.20 12.46 -11.45
N HIS A 65 -15.79 11.19 -11.36
CA HIS A 65 -14.51 10.76 -10.84
C HIS A 65 -13.54 10.25 -11.93
N GLY A 66 -13.95 10.22 -13.20
CA GLY A 66 -13.08 9.84 -14.32
C GLY A 66 -12.60 8.39 -14.26
N LEU A 67 -13.50 7.47 -13.89
CA LEU A 67 -13.25 6.05 -13.71
C LEU A 67 -12.82 5.32 -14.99
N SER A 68 -13.02 5.89 -16.18
CA SER A 68 -12.57 5.26 -17.44
C SER A 68 -11.07 4.89 -17.47
N GLY A 69 -10.20 5.73 -16.89
CA GLY A 69 -8.78 5.42 -16.77
C GLY A 69 -8.51 4.26 -15.81
N TRP A 70 -9.25 4.23 -14.70
CA TRP A 70 -9.19 3.15 -13.71
C TRP A 70 -9.70 1.82 -14.28
N ASP A 71 -10.76 1.85 -15.08
CA ASP A 71 -11.30 0.67 -15.74
C ASP A 71 -10.29 0.04 -16.69
N TRP A 72 -9.54 0.86 -17.43
CA TRP A 72 -8.43 0.39 -18.26
C TRP A 72 -7.32 -0.25 -17.41
N GLN A 73 -6.92 0.37 -16.29
CA GLN A 73 -5.92 -0.21 -15.37
C GLN A 73 -6.41 -1.54 -14.80
N ALA A 74 -7.67 -1.63 -14.40
CA ALA A 74 -8.28 -2.86 -13.88
C ALA A 74 -8.52 -3.92 -14.97
N CYS A 75 -8.44 -3.55 -16.25
CA CYS A 75 -8.47 -4.46 -17.40
C CYS A 75 -7.08 -4.88 -17.88
N THR A 76 -6.01 -4.36 -17.27
CA THR A 76 -4.62 -4.66 -17.65
C THR A 76 -3.82 -5.23 -16.48
N GLU A 77 -3.54 -4.44 -15.45
CA GLU A 77 -2.62 -4.81 -14.37
C GLU A 77 -3.29 -4.82 -12.99
N MET A 78 -4.19 -3.86 -12.71
CA MET A 78 -4.86 -3.70 -11.40
C MET A 78 -6.06 -4.65 -11.25
N VAL A 79 -5.84 -5.93 -11.54
CA VAL A 79 -6.90 -6.94 -11.47
C VAL A 79 -7.06 -7.38 -10.01
N MET A 80 -8.18 -7.01 -9.41
CA MET A 80 -8.49 -7.31 -8.01
C MET A 80 -9.71 -8.23 -7.94
N PRO A 81 -9.51 -9.55 -7.88
CA PRO A 81 -10.61 -10.51 -7.71
C PRO A 81 -11.32 -10.25 -6.39
N THR A 82 -12.63 -9.98 -6.46
CA THR A 82 -13.49 -9.81 -5.29
C THR A 82 -14.63 -10.81 -5.36
N THR A 83 -14.98 -11.38 -4.22
CA THR A 83 -16.11 -12.31 -4.07
C THR A 83 -16.99 -11.84 -2.92
N VAL A 84 -18.24 -12.25 -2.97
CA VAL A 84 -19.23 -12.00 -1.92
C VAL A 84 -19.71 -13.36 -1.43
N SER A 85 -19.45 -13.66 -0.16
CA SER A 85 -19.84 -14.92 0.47
C SER A 85 -21.24 -14.83 1.08
N ASN A 86 -21.82 -15.99 1.39
CA ASN A 86 -23.09 -16.12 2.12
C ASN A 86 -23.01 -15.65 3.59
N GLU A 87 -21.80 -15.36 4.11
CA GLU A 87 -21.62 -14.79 5.46
C GLU A 87 -21.76 -13.26 5.45
N SER A 88 -21.74 -12.64 4.27
CA SER A 88 -21.96 -11.21 4.12
C SER A 88 -23.45 -10.87 4.10
N MET A 89 -23.79 -9.59 4.27
CA MET A 89 -25.16 -9.10 4.12
C MET A 89 -25.61 -8.85 2.67
N PHE A 90 -24.78 -9.24 1.69
CA PHE A 90 -25.01 -8.98 0.27
C PHE A 90 -25.29 -10.29 -0.50
N PRO A 91 -25.97 -10.23 -1.67
CA PRO A 91 -26.14 -11.39 -2.52
C PRO A 91 -24.80 -12.02 -2.94
N PRO A 92 -24.67 -13.35 -2.93
CA PRO A 92 -23.42 -14.02 -3.22
C PRO A 92 -22.97 -13.77 -4.66
N PHE A 93 -21.67 -13.58 -4.84
CA PHE A 93 -21.04 -13.30 -6.13
C PHE A 93 -19.66 -13.95 -6.18
N ASN A 94 -19.34 -14.61 -7.29
CA ASN A 94 -18.03 -15.19 -7.54
C ASN A 94 -17.36 -14.50 -8.73
N PHE A 95 -16.07 -14.24 -8.60
CA PHE A 95 -15.25 -13.69 -9.68
C PHE A 95 -14.97 -14.75 -10.75
N SER A 96 -15.21 -14.42 -12.03
CA SER A 96 -14.75 -15.19 -13.19
C SER A 96 -13.69 -14.39 -13.96
N TYR A 97 -12.54 -15.02 -14.18
CA TYR A 97 -11.49 -14.43 -15.02
C TYR A 97 -11.91 -14.38 -16.49
N GLU A 98 -12.59 -15.41 -16.98
CA GLU A 98 -13.05 -15.54 -18.36
C GLU A 98 -14.01 -14.39 -18.70
N GLU A 99 -15.03 -14.19 -17.87
CA GLU A 99 -16.00 -13.08 -18.04
C GLU A 99 -15.30 -11.71 -17.98
N ARG A 100 -14.36 -11.54 -17.03
CA ARG A 100 -13.58 -10.29 -16.94
C ARG A 100 -12.74 -10.07 -18.19
N SER A 101 -12.08 -11.11 -18.70
CA SER A 101 -11.19 -11.06 -19.85
C SER A 101 -11.95 -10.71 -21.14
N GLU A 102 -13.11 -11.33 -21.37
CA GLU A 102 -13.95 -11.02 -22.54
C GLU A 102 -14.52 -9.59 -22.47
N ARG A 103 -14.98 -9.14 -21.29
CA ARG A 103 -15.44 -7.75 -21.12
C ARG A 103 -14.33 -6.73 -21.40
N CYS A 104 -13.12 -6.99 -20.90
CA CYS A 104 -11.97 -6.12 -21.13
C CYS A 104 -11.54 -6.10 -22.60
N LEU A 105 -11.59 -7.24 -23.28
CA LEU A 105 -11.32 -7.31 -24.71
C LEU A 105 -12.33 -6.49 -25.52
N ALA A 106 -13.63 -6.63 -25.21
CA ALA A 106 -14.68 -5.88 -25.88
C ALA A 106 -14.60 -4.36 -25.62
N SER A 107 -14.26 -3.95 -24.40
CA SER A 107 -14.27 -2.53 -24.01
C SER A 107 -13.00 -1.79 -24.41
N TYR A 108 -11.84 -2.47 -24.33
CA TYR A 108 -10.52 -1.83 -24.40
C TYR A 108 -9.53 -2.53 -25.35
N GLY A 109 -9.90 -3.65 -25.96
CA GLY A 109 -9.00 -4.41 -26.86
C GLY A 109 -7.84 -5.09 -26.14
N VAL A 110 -7.89 -5.23 -24.81
CA VAL A 110 -6.82 -5.81 -23.98
C VAL A 110 -7.34 -6.96 -23.14
N ARG A 111 -6.45 -7.89 -22.77
CA ARG A 111 -6.74 -8.95 -21.81
C ARG A 111 -5.96 -8.71 -20.50
N PRO A 112 -6.58 -8.93 -19.32
CA PRO A 112 -5.93 -8.67 -18.04
C PRO A 112 -4.76 -9.63 -17.78
N ARG A 113 -3.65 -9.11 -17.25
CA ARG A 113 -2.49 -9.89 -16.79
C ARG A 113 -2.60 -10.12 -15.28
N MET A 114 -3.43 -11.10 -14.90
CA MET A 114 -3.79 -11.40 -13.50
C MET A 114 -2.61 -11.44 -12.50
N HIS A 115 -1.47 -11.99 -12.91
CA HIS A 115 -0.34 -12.21 -12.01
C HIS A 115 0.77 -11.16 -12.15
N TRP A 116 0.61 -10.15 -13.01
CA TRP A 116 1.65 -9.15 -13.25
C TRP A 116 2.08 -8.45 -11.96
N ILE A 117 1.13 -7.84 -11.24
CA ILE A 117 1.41 -7.14 -9.98
C ILE A 117 2.02 -8.08 -8.93
N THR A 118 1.52 -9.30 -8.80
CA THR A 118 2.04 -10.25 -7.80
C THR A 118 3.44 -10.75 -8.14
N THR A 119 3.80 -10.82 -9.42
CA THR A 119 5.13 -11.20 -9.89
C THR A 119 6.11 -10.04 -9.73
N GLU A 120 5.75 -8.85 -10.19
CA GLU A 120 6.62 -7.67 -10.19
C GLU A 120 6.90 -7.15 -8.77
N TYR A 121 5.87 -7.13 -7.91
CA TYR A 121 5.97 -6.51 -6.59
C TYR A 121 5.98 -7.52 -5.43
N GLY A 122 6.03 -8.82 -5.73
CA GLY A 122 6.20 -9.87 -4.72
C GLY A 122 4.93 -10.42 -4.08
N GLY A 123 3.76 -9.82 -4.33
CA GLY A 123 2.45 -10.32 -3.90
C GLY A 123 2.41 -10.69 -2.41
N HIS A 124 2.03 -11.93 -2.09
CA HIS A 124 1.98 -12.41 -0.70
C HIS A 124 3.35 -12.52 0.00
N LYS A 125 4.46 -12.39 -0.74
CA LYS A 125 5.84 -12.39 -0.21
C LYS A 125 6.40 -10.96 -0.15
N ILE A 126 5.55 -9.94 -0.12
CA ILE A 126 5.94 -8.52 -0.05
C ILE A 126 6.85 -8.24 1.15
N ASP A 127 6.65 -8.91 2.28
CA ASP A 127 7.51 -8.84 3.46
C ASP A 127 8.94 -9.27 3.14
N LYS A 128 9.12 -10.37 2.40
CA LYS A 128 10.44 -10.86 1.98
C LYS A 128 11.10 -9.93 0.98
N VAL A 129 10.34 -9.38 0.04
CA VAL A 129 10.85 -8.44 -0.97
C VAL A 129 11.29 -7.13 -0.31
N LEU A 130 10.40 -6.51 0.46
CA LEU A 130 10.68 -5.24 1.11
C LEU A 130 11.73 -5.37 2.21
N LYS A 131 11.82 -6.48 2.93
CA LYS A 131 12.87 -6.68 3.95
C LYS A 131 14.28 -6.71 3.35
N ARG A 132 14.43 -7.09 2.08
CA ARG A 132 15.74 -7.17 1.41
C ARG A 132 16.21 -5.82 0.85
N PHE A 133 15.30 -5.05 0.26
CA PHE A 133 15.66 -3.87 -0.53
C PHE A 133 14.85 -2.61 -0.20
N GLY A 134 13.76 -2.74 0.54
CA GLY A 134 12.93 -1.61 0.95
C GLY A 134 13.51 -0.90 2.17
N SER A 135 13.23 0.38 2.28
CA SER A 135 13.48 1.21 3.46
C SER A 135 12.55 2.41 3.44
N ASN A 136 12.33 3.01 4.61
CA ASN A 136 11.64 4.28 4.77
C ASN A 136 10.22 4.29 4.16
N ILE A 137 9.39 3.34 4.60
CA ILE A 137 7.99 3.23 4.17
C ILE A 137 7.10 3.15 5.41
N ILE A 138 6.04 3.97 5.43
CA ILE A 138 4.93 3.84 6.38
C ILE A 138 3.74 3.24 5.63
N PHE A 139 3.21 2.13 6.13
CA PHE A 139 1.92 1.58 5.73
C PHE A 139 0.87 1.98 6.77
N SER A 140 0.18 3.10 6.55
CA SER A 140 -0.95 3.51 7.39
C SER A 140 -2.23 2.79 6.96
N ASN A 141 -2.95 2.19 7.91
CA ASN A 141 -4.19 1.47 7.65
C ASN A 141 -5.23 1.73 8.75
N GLY A 142 -6.46 1.99 8.33
CA GLY A 142 -7.61 2.06 9.22
C GLY A 142 -8.43 0.76 9.21
N MET A 143 -8.75 0.18 10.37
CA MET A 143 -9.46 -1.11 10.43
C MET A 143 -10.95 -1.04 10.05
N ARG A 144 -11.51 0.16 9.87
CA ARG A 144 -12.84 0.36 9.27
C ARG A 144 -12.79 0.51 7.75
N ASP A 145 -11.59 0.58 7.19
CA ASP A 145 -11.40 0.58 5.75
C ASP A 145 -11.47 -0.87 5.21
N PRO A 146 -12.43 -1.20 4.31
CA PRO A 146 -12.45 -2.52 3.68
C PRO A 146 -11.15 -2.86 2.94
N TRP A 147 -10.40 -1.87 2.46
CA TRP A 147 -9.13 -2.09 1.75
C TRP A 147 -7.97 -2.52 2.67
N SER A 148 -8.07 -2.30 3.98
CA SER A 148 -7.01 -2.63 4.94
C SER A 148 -6.63 -4.11 4.94
N ARG A 149 -7.57 -5.00 4.56
CA ARG A 149 -7.32 -6.44 4.43
C ARG A 149 -6.35 -6.81 3.32
N GLY A 150 -6.22 -5.96 2.29
CA GLY A 150 -5.24 -6.12 1.23
C GLY A 150 -3.90 -5.43 1.52
N GLY A 151 -3.78 -4.71 2.63
CA GLY A 151 -2.60 -3.91 2.99
C GLY A 151 -1.57 -4.65 3.85
N VAL A 152 -0.54 -3.91 4.26
CA VAL A 152 0.50 -4.36 5.21
C VAL A 152 0.14 -3.88 6.61
N LEU A 153 -0.16 -4.81 7.52
CA LEU A 153 -0.66 -4.52 8.87
C LEU A 153 0.37 -4.77 9.99
N LYS A 154 1.61 -5.10 9.64
CA LYS A 154 2.69 -5.38 10.59
C LYS A 154 4.00 -4.79 10.08
N ASN A 155 4.87 -4.37 11.00
CA ASN A 155 6.22 -3.93 10.66
C ASN A 155 6.97 -5.03 9.93
N ILE A 156 7.62 -4.67 8.82
CA ILE A 156 8.47 -5.56 8.02
C ILE A 156 9.94 -5.42 8.47
N SER A 157 10.36 -4.20 8.83
CA SER A 157 11.70 -3.88 9.32
C SER A 157 11.65 -2.71 10.31
N SER A 158 12.81 -2.22 10.75
CA SER A 158 12.91 -1.02 11.59
C SER A 158 12.53 0.28 10.86
N SER A 159 12.57 0.31 9.53
CA SER A 159 12.24 1.49 8.70
C SER A 159 11.04 1.27 7.78
N ILE A 160 10.50 0.05 7.74
CA ILE A 160 9.26 -0.29 7.03
C ILE A 160 8.24 -0.71 8.07
N ILE A 161 7.40 0.24 8.45
CA ILE A 161 6.51 0.13 9.60
C ILE A 161 5.05 0.24 9.18
N ALA A 162 4.18 -0.38 9.97
CA ALA A 162 2.74 -0.32 9.80
C ALA A 162 2.11 0.47 10.94
N LEU A 163 1.36 1.51 10.61
CA LEU A 163 0.58 2.29 11.57
C LEU A 163 -0.89 1.92 11.39
N VAL A 164 -1.41 1.11 12.30
CA VAL A 164 -2.77 0.54 12.20
C VAL A 164 -3.68 1.17 13.24
N THR A 165 -4.75 1.81 12.80
CA THR A 165 -5.74 2.44 13.68
C THR A 165 -7.07 1.71 13.65
N GLU A 166 -7.58 1.32 14.82
CA GLU A 166 -8.82 0.55 14.95
C GLU A 166 -10.04 1.29 14.38
N LYS A 167 -10.09 2.62 14.57
CA LYS A 167 -11.20 3.47 14.16
C LYS A 167 -10.96 4.18 12.82
N GLY A 168 -9.78 3.99 12.22
CA GLY A 168 -9.42 4.59 10.95
C GLY A 168 -10.30 4.07 9.82
N ALA A 169 -10.76 5.00 8.98
CA ALA A 169 -11.39 4.72 7.70
C ALA A 169 -10.35 4.89 6.57
N HIS A 170 -10.78 4.95 5.31
CA HIS A 170 -9.86 4.96 4.16
C HIS A 170 -8.93 6.19 4.19
N HIS A 171 -7.63 5.95 4.38
CA HIS A 171 -6.53 6.94 4.44
C HIS A 171 -6.87 8.27 5.16
N LEU A 172 -7.46 8.16 6.35
CA LEU A 172 -7.92 9.33 7.14
C LEU A 172 -6.77 10.28 7.55
N ASP A 173 -5.59 9.72 7.77
CA ASP A 173 -4.34 10.40 8.04
C ASP A 173 -4.02 11.50 7.02
N PHE A 174 -4.28 11.27 5.73
CA PHE A 174 -4.06 12.27 4.67
C PHE A 174 -5.10 13.39 4.59
N ARG A 175 -6.22 13.29 5.31
CA ARG A 175 -7.21 14.38 5.31
C ARG A 175 -6.65 15.62 6.02
N SER A 176 -7.10 16.80 5.59
CA SER A 176 -6.76 18.05 6.29
C SER A 176 -7.19 17.99 7.74
N ALA A 177 -6.35 18.56 8.62
CA ALA A 177 -6.65 18.65 10.04
C ALA A 177 -7.89 19.53 10.29
N THR A 178 -8.71 19.11 11.24
CA THR A 178 -9.86 19.87 11.73
C THR A 178 -9.82 19.98 13.25
N LYS A 179 -10.50 20.99 13.80
CA LYS A 179 -10.63 21.15 15.26
C LYS A 179 -11.42 20.01 15.93
N ASP A 180 -12.17 19.24 15.14
CA ASP A 180 -13.05 18.17 15.60
C ASP A 180 -12.37 16.79 15.41
N ASP A 181 -11.11 16.77 14.95
CA ASP A 181 -10.34 15.53 14.81
C ASP A 181 -10.13 14.89 16.19
N PRO A 182 -10.42 13.59 16.35
CA PRO A 182 -10.13 12.89 17.59
C PRO A 182 -8.62 12.84 17.89
N ASP A 183 -8.26 12.83 19.17
CA ASP A 183 -6.86 12.77 19.63
C ASP A 183 -6.06 11.64 18.97
N TRP A 184 -6.68 10.48 18.71
CA TRP A 184 -6.00 9.35 18.08
C TRP A 184 -5.62 9.60 16.62
N VAL A 185 -6.37 10.44 15.88
CA VAL A 185 -6.03 10.86 14.51
C VAL A 185 -4.86 11.83 14.56
N VAL A 186 -4.91 12.79 15.49
CA VAL A 186 -3.84 13.77 15.71
C VAL A 186 -2.54 13.05 16.08
N GLU A 187 -2.62 12.06 16.97
CA GLU A 187 -1.47 11.25 17.38
C GLU A 187 -0.92 10.40 16.23
N GLN A 188 -1.78 9.78 15.41
CA GLN A 188 -1.32 9.05 14.22
C GLN A 188 -0.50 9.96 13.29
N ARG A 189 -1.01 11.14 12.94
CA ARG A 189 -0.30 12.11 12.09
C ARG A 189 0.98 12.61 12.75
N ARG A 190 0.98 12.81 14.08
CA ARG A 190 2.18 13.21 14.83
C ARG A 190 3.28 12.16 14.69
N GLN A 191 2.93 10.87 14.81
CA GLN A 191 3.87 9.76 14.63
C GLN A 191 4.43 9.73 13.20
N GLU A 192 3.55 9.83 12.18
CA GLU A 192 3.97 9.86 10.76
C GLU A 192 4.97 10.98 10.49
N VAL A 193 4.66 12.20 10.97
CA VAL A 193 5.55 13.36 10.85
C VAL A 193 6.86 13.14 11.59
N GLU A 194 6.84 12.63 12.82
CA GLU A 194 8.06 12.33 13.59
C GLU A 194 8.99 11.36 12.85
N ILE A 195 8.43 10.30 12.25
CA ILE A 195 9.18 9.32 11.46
C ILE A 195 9.78 9.97 10.20
N ILE A 196 8.99 10.74 9.46
CA ILE A 196 9.44 11.43 8.24
C ILE A 196 10.55 12.45 8.57
N HIS A 197 10.41 13.20 9.65
CA HIS A 197 11.45 14.10 10.15
C HIS A 197 12.74 13.33 10.47
N GLY A 198 12.63 12.17 11.13
CA GLY A 198 13.77 11.29 11.38
C GLY A 198 14.49 10.85 10.10
N TRP A 199 13.75 10.55 9.03
CA TRP A 199 14.34 10.22 7.72
C TRP A 199 15.05 11.40 7.08
N ILE A 200 14.48 12.61 7.15
CA ILE A 200 15.11 13.84 6.63
C ILE A 200 16.40 14.16 7.41
N ASP A 201 16.38 14.04 8.73
CA ASP A 201 17.54 14.26 9.58
C ASP A 201 18.65 13.24 9.29
N GLN A 202 18.28 11.97 9.09
CA GLN A 202 19.24 10.93 8.71
C GLN A 202 19.86 11.22 7.34
N TYR A 203 19.04 11.58 6.34
CA TYR A 203 19.52 11.95 5.02
C TYR A 203 20.54 13.10 5.08
N ASN A 204 20.24 14.16 5.83
CA ASN A 204 21.13 15.31 5.97
C ASN A 204 22.48 14.96 6.63
N LYS A 205 22.49 13.97 7.55
CA LYS A 205 23.73 13.45 8.14
C LYS A 205 24.53 12.60 7.15
N ASP A 206 23.83 11.81 6.35
CA ASP A 206 24.45 10.88 5.40
C ASP A 206 25.13 11.61 4.24
N ILE A 207 24.51 12.66 3.68
CA ILE A 207 25.12 13.45 2.59
C ILE A 207 26.40 14.20 3.00
N ALA A 208 26.60 14.43 4.31
CA ALA A 208 27.80 15.07 4.83
C ALA A 208 28.97 14.08 5.00
N GLN A 209 28.74 12.77 4.88
CA GLN A 209 29.75 11.74 5.10
C GLN A 209 30.26 11.16 3.77
N MET A 210 31.58 11.00 3.64
CA MET A 210 32.15 10.16 2.58
C MET A 210 31.86 8.69 2.88
N VAL A 211 31.53 7.92 1.84
CA VAL A 211 31.33 6.46 1.94
C VAL A 211 32.68 5.77 2.06
N LEU A 212 33.19 5.69 3.27
CA LEU A 212 34.46 5.01 3.61
C LEU A 212 34.27 3.77 4.49
N LYS A 213 33.02 3.33 4.66
CA LYS A 213 32.61 2.19 5.48
C LYS A 213 31.41 1.52 4.84
N ASN A 214 31.16 0.25 5.18
CA ASN A 214 30.00 -0.49 4.72
C ASN A 214 28.72 0.30 4.98
N ILE A 215 27.90 0.47 3.93
CA ILE A 215 26.60 1.12 4.02
C ILE A 215 25.56 0.12 4.57
N SER A 216 25.67 -1.15 4.18
CA SER A 216 24.82 -2.23 4.67
C SER A 216 25.56 -3.57 4.61
N SER A 217 24.88 -4.67 4.98
CA SER A 217 25.40 -6.03 4.77
C SER A 217 25.52 -6.44 3.30
N SER A 218 24.90 -5.68 2.39
CA SER A 218 24.92 -5.92 0.93
C SER A 218 25.61 -4.81 0.13
N ILE A 219 25.89 -3.65 0.74
CA ILE A 219 26.63 -2.55 0.14
C ILE A 219 27.88 -2.33 0.98
N ILE A 220 28.97 -2.97 0.55
CA ILE A 220 30.24 -3.03 1.26
C ILE A 220 31.21 -2.04 0.63
N ALA A 221 31.88 -1.25 1.47
CA ALA A 221 32.94 -0.35 1.01
C ALA A 221 34.28 -0.96 1.42
N LEU A 222 35.02 -1.48 0.43
CA LEU A 222 36.40 -1.90 0.62
C LEU A 222 37.29 -0.70 0.33
N VAL A 223 37.88 -0.14 1.38
CA VAL A 223 38.74 1.04 1.29
C VAL A 223 40.18 0.62 1.56
N THR A 224 41.04 0.84 0.57
CA THR A 224 42.47 0.59 0.71
C THR A 224 43.23 1.90 0.64
N GLU A 225 43.94 2.26 1.72
CA GLU A 225 44.66 3.54 1.83
C GLU A 225 45.67 3.78 0.71
N LYS A 226 46.28 2.70 0.20
CA LYS A 226 47.26 2.73 -0.90
C LYS A 226 46.64 2.51 -2.28
N GLY A 227 45.31 2.34 -2.32
CA GLY A 227 44.56 2.05 -3.53
C GLY A 227 44.69 3.15 -4.58
N ALA A 228 44.67 2.76 -5.84
CA ALA A 228 44.55 3.66 -6.98
C ALA A 228 43.32 3.26 -7.79
N HIS A 229 42.84 4.18 -8.64
CA HIS A 229 41.65 3.98 -9.44
C HIS A 229 41.72 2.67 -10.26
N HIS A 230 40.79 1.76 -9.98
CA HIS A 230 40.64 0.44 -10.63
C HIS A 230 41.81 -0.55 -10.47
N LEU A 231 42.63 -0.43 -9.43
CA LEU A 231 43.78 -1.32 -9.26
C LEU A 231 43.37 -2.78 -8.97
N ASP A 232 42.31 -2.95 -8.19
CA ASP A 232 41.59 -4.18 -7.90
C ASP A 232 41.09 -4.88 -9.18
N PHE A 233 40.61 -4.12 -10.16
CA PHE A 233 40.09 -4.65 -11.44
C PHE A 233 41.16 -4.96 -12.51
N ARG A 234 42.44 -4.65 -12.27
CA ARG A 234 43.50 -5.03 -13.20
C ARG A 234 43.79 -6.53 -13.13
N SER A 235 44.25 -7.10 -14.23
CA SER A 235 44.70 -8.50 -14.25
C SER A 235 45.80 -8.72 -13.21
N ALA A 236 45.69 -9.83 -12.47
CA ALA A 236 46.66 -10.18 -11.45
C ALA A 236 48.04 -10.45 -12.06
N THR A 237 49.08 -9.92 -11.43
CA THR A 237 50.47 -10.16 -11.78
C THR A 237 51.24 -10.70 -10.57
N LYS A 238 52.36 -11.40 -10.83
CA LYS A 238 53.24 -11.90 -9.78
C LYS A 238 53.92 -10.79 -8.96
N ASP A 239 53.91 -9.56 -9.49
CA ASP A 239 54.56 -8.39 -8.90
C ASP A 239 53.54 -7.52 -8.13
N ASP A 240 52.28 -7.95 -8.03
CA ASP A 240 51.25 -7.23 -7.31
C ASP A 240 51.57 -7.21 -5.80
N PRO A 241 51.45 -6.05 -5.13
CA PRO A 241 51.64 -5.97 -3.70
C PRO A 241 50.64 -6.83 -2.92
N ASP A 242 51.07 -7.39 -1.78
CA ASP A 242 50.24 -8.24 -0.91
C ASP A 242 48.88 -7.64 -0.57
N TRP A 243 48.82 -6.32 -0.37
CA TRP A 243 47.56 -5.63 -0.06
C TRP A 243 46.56 -5.61 -1.22
N VAL A 244 47.02 -5.60 -2.48
CA VAL A 244 46.16 -5.70 -3.67
C VAL A 244 45.61 -7.11 -3.78
N VAL A 245 46.47 -8.11 -3.53
CA VAL A 245 46.09 -9.52 -3.52
C VAL A 245 45.05 -9.79 -2.43
N GLU A 246 45.26 -9.25 -1.23
CA GLU A 246 44.31 -9.38 -0.11
C GLU A 246 42.98 -8.68 -0.40
N GLN A 247 43.00 -7.48 -0.98
CA GLN A 247 41.76 -6.79 -1.36
C GLN A 247 40.93 -7.64 -2.35
N ARG A 248 41.56 -8.16 -3.41
CA ARG A 248 40.89 -9.05 -4.38
C ARG A 248 40.37 -10.33 -3.72
N ARG A 249 41.11 -10.89 -2.75
CA ARG A 249 40.67 -12.06 -1.97
C ARG A 249 39.40 -11.74 -1.18
N GLN A 250 39.35 -10.59 -0.51
CA GLN A 250 38.18 -10.14 0.24
C GLN A 250 36.96 -9.93 -0.67
N GLU A 251 37.14 -9.32 -1.84
CA GLU A 251 36.09 -9.16 -2.85
C GLU A 251 35.50 -10.51 -3.28
N VAL A 252 36.37 -11.48 -3.58
CA VAL A 252 35.94 -12.84 -3.95
C VAL A 252 35.19 -13.52 -2.80
N GLU A 253 35.69 -13.44 -1.57
CA GLU A 253 35.04 -14.04 -0.39
C GLU A 253 33.65 -13.45 -0.15
N ILE A 254 33.50 -12.13 -0.28
CA ILE A 254 32.22 -11.43 -0.16
C ILE A 254 31.23 -11.92 -1.24
N ILE A 255 31.67 -11.93 -2.50
CA ILE A 255 30.82 -12.34 -3.63
C ILE A 255 30.40 -13.81 -3.48
N HIS A 256 31.33 -14.69 -3.10
CA HIS A 256 31.03 -16.09 -2.81
C HIS A 256 30.01 -16.22 -1.69
N GLY A 257 30.15 -15.46 -0.60
CA GLY A 257 29.19 -15.46 0.50
C GLY A 257 27.78 -15.03 0.06
N TRP A 258 27.68 -14.04 -0.83
CA TRP A 258 26.39 -13.63 -1.41
C TRP A 258 25.77 -14.72 -2.30
N ILE A 259 26.57 -15.38 -3.14
CA ILE A 259 26.11 -16.49 -3.99
C ILE A 259 25.63 -17.66 -3.13
N ASP A 260 26.36 -18.02 -2.09
CA ASP A 260 25.99 -19.10 -1.16
C ASP A 260 24.68 -18.80 -0.43
N GLN A 261 24.52 -17.56 0.05
CA GLN A 261 23.28 -17.14 0.70
C GLN A 261 22.10 -17.18 -0.26
N TYR A 262 22.27 -16.70 -1.49
CA TYR A 262 21.24 -16.78 -2.53
C TYR A 262 20.80 -18.23 -2.79
N ASN A 263 21.75 -19.15 -2.96
CA ASN A 263 21.45 -20.56 -3.20
C ASN A 263 20.71 -21.21 -2.02
N LYS A 264 21.06 -20.86 -0.78
CA LYS A 264 20.35 -21.31 0.43
C LYS A 264 18.91 -20.79 0.47
N ASP A 265 18.72 -19.51 0.16
CA ASP A 265 17.41 -18.88 0.18
C ASP A 265 16.46 -19.50 -0.85
N ILE A 266 16.97 -19.79 -2.06
CA ILE A 266 16.19 -20.47 -3.12
C ILE A 266 15.86 -21.91 -2.74
N ALA A 267 16.77 -22.63 -2.10
CA ALA A 267 16.52 -24.02 -1.67
C ALA A 267 15.45 -24.15 -0.56
N GLN A 268 15.15 -23.06 0.15
CA GLN A 268 14.11 -22.99 1.18
C GLN A 268 12.77 -22.46 0.67
N MET A 269 12.67 -22.12 -0.62
CA MET A 269 11.45 -21.65 -1.28
C MET A 269 10.67 -22.77 -1.94
#